data_AF-A0A9D6G748-F1
#
_entry.id   AF-A0A9D6G748-F1
#
_cell.length_a   1.000
_cell.length_b   1.000
_cell.length_c   1.000
_cell.angle_alpha   90.00
_cell.angle_beta   90.00
_cell.angle_gamma   90.00
#
_symmetry.space_group_name_H-M   'P 1'
#
loop_
_entity.id
_entity.type
_entity.pdbx_description
1 polymer ?
#
loop_
_entity_poly.entity_id
_entity_poly.type
_entity_poly.pdbx_seq_one_letter_code
_entity_poly.pdbx_strand_id
1 'polypeptide(L)'
;DPRLHYVLNCASVGCPQLQRTAFTPNNADTLMEEAARQYVNHPRGVAVLYDRVVLSSIYKWYATDFGGDDAILGHLKRYAEPLLRAKLDDVRGIAHDLYAWIYDWTLNDAR
;
A
#
# COMPACT_ATOMS: atom_id res chain seq x y z
N ASP A 1 10.10 -3.64 11.27
CA ASP A 1 8.92 -4.35 10.75
C ASP A 1 8.14 -3.38 9.87
N PRO A 2 8.02 -3.63 8.56
CA PRO A 2 7.34 -2.74 7.62
C PRO A 2 5.85 -2.51 7.96
N ARG A 3 5.21 -3.44 8.70
CA ARG A 3 3.80 -3.32 9.08
C ARG A 3 3.53 -2.14 10.03
N LEU A 4 4.55 -1.63 10.71
CA LEU A 4 4.44 -0.46 11.59
C LEU A 4 3.97 0.80 10.85
N HIS A 5 4.28 0.91 9.56
CA HIS A 5 3.86 2.03 8.71
C HIS A 5 2.36 2.04 8.41
N TYR A 6 1.65 0.94 8.69
CA TYR A 6 0.20 0.84 8.50
C TYR A 6 -0.61 1.07 9.77
N VAL A 7 0.04 1.12 10.92
CA VAL A 7 -0.64 1.26 12.23
C VAL A 7 -0.39 2.61 12.88
N LEU A 8 0.65 3.33 12.45
CA LEU A 8 0.95 4.69 12.89
C LEU A 8 0.18 5.69 12.01
N ASN A 9 -0.96 6.16 12.50
CA ASN A 9 -1.76 7.19 11.83
C ASN A 9 -1.19 8.58 12.15
N CYS A 10 -0.78 9.32 11.12
CA CYS A 10 -0.27 10.69 11.23
C CYS A 10 -1.30 11.76 10.81
N ALA A 11 -2.60 11.50 10.99
CA ALA A 11 -3.70 12.44 10.73
C ALA A 11 -3.74 13.08 9.32
N SER A 12 -3.15 12.43 8.31
CA SER A 12 -3.16 12.90 6.91
C SER A 12 -4.13 12.09 6.04
N VAL A 13 -4.59 12.67 4.92
CA VAL A 13 -5.61 12.08 4.02
C VAL A 13 -5.18 10.72 3.42
N GLY A 14 -3.86 10.45 3.38
CA GLY A 14 -3.27 9.16 2.97
C GLY A 14 -3.12 8.11 4.09
N CYS A 15 -3.50 8.42 5.34
CA CYS A 15 -3.21 7.55 6.47
C CYS A 15 -4.11 6.28 6.50
N PRO A 16 -3.54 5.14 6.91
CA PRO A 16 -4.31 3.93 7.21
C PRO A 16 -5.42 4.20 8.23
N GLN A 17 -6.47 3.38 8.19
CA GLN A 17 -7.60 3.51 9.10
C GLN A 17 -7.13 3.28 10.55
N LEU A 18 -7.50 4.19 11.45
CA LEU A 18 -7.13 4.10 12.87
C LEU A 18 -7.76 2.83 13.47
N GLN A 19 -6.92 1.94 14.00
CA GLN A 19 -7.36 0.72 14.66
C GLN A 19 -8.22 1.08 15.88
N ARG A 20 -9.43 0.50 15.96
CA ARG A 20 -10.38 0.76 17.06
C ARG A 20 -9.98 0.10 18.38
N THR A 21 -9.01 -0.81 18.34
CA THR A 21 -8.52 -1.59 19.47
C THR A 21 -7.12 -1.14 19.86
N ALA A 22 -6.88 -0.97 21.16
CA ALA A 22 -5.55 -0.65 21.65
C ALA A 22 -4.56 -1.80 21.42
N PHE A 23 -3.31 -1.44 21.07
CA PHE A 23 -2.22 -2.38 20.95
C PHE A 23 -1.79 -2.87 22.33
N THR A 24 -1.68 -4.19 22.47
CA THR A 24 -1.16 -4.93 23.61
C THR A 24 -0.11 -5.92 23.09
N PRO A 25 0.82 -6.41 23.92
CA PRO A 25 1.78 -7.43 23.50
C PRO A 25 1.11 -8.67 22.87
N ASN A 26 -0.11 -9.00 23.29
CA ASN A 26 -0.83 -10.20 22.86
C ASN A 26 -1.60 -10.03 21.54
N ASN A 27 -1.95 -8.81 21.13
CA ASN A 27 -2.75 -8.57 19.91
C ASN A 27 -2.01 -7.75 18.86
N ALA A 28 -0.80 -7.26 19.16
CA ALA A 28 -0.05 -6.39 18.26
C ALA A 28 0.22 -7.04 16.90
N ASP A 29 0.64 -8.30 16.88
CA ASP A 29 0.95 -9.00 15.61
C ASP A 29 -0.28 -9.17 14.73
N THR A 30 -1.39 -9.62 15.31
CA THR A 30 -2.69 -9.75 14.62
C THR A 30 -3.16 -8.41 14.04
N LEU A 31 -3.12 -7.34 14.84
CA LEU A 31 -3.56 -6.01 14.41
C LEU A 31 -2.65 -5.44 13.31
N MET A 32 -1.34 -5.72 13.36
CA MET A 32 -0.38 -5.34 12.32
C MET A 32 -0.61 -6.12 11.02
N GLU A 33 -0.93 -7.42 11.11
CA GLU A 33 -1.32 -8.23 9.95
C GLU A 33 -2.58 -7.71 9.27
N GLU A 34 -3.61 -7.42 10.06
CA GLU A 34 -4.87 -6.87 9.56
C GLU A 34 -4.67 -5.50 8.91
N ALA A 35 -3.90 -4.62 9.55
CA ALA A 35 -3.58 -3.31 9.00
C ALA A 35 -2.82 -3.42 7.66
N ALA A 36 -1.88 -4.35 7.54
CA ALA A 36 -1.15 -4.60 6.30
C ALA A 36 -2.08 -5.09 5.19
N ARG A 37 -2.95 -6.07 5.46
CA ARG A 37 -3.95 -6.54 4.49
C ARG A 37 -4.89 -5.41 4.08
N GLN A 38 -5.42 -4.66 5.03
CA GLN A 38 -6.32 -3.55 4.73
C GLN A 38 -5.65 -2.47 3.88
N TYR A 39 -4.43 -2.08 4.22
CA TYR A 39 -3.73 -1.02 3.50
C TYR A 39 -3.33 -1.44 2.08
N VAL A 40 -2.76 -2.64 1.93
CA VAL A 40 -2.34 -3.19 0.62
C VAL A 40 -3.52 -3.33 -0.33
N ASN A 41 -4.70 -3.71 0.16
CA ASN A 41 -5.88 -3.88 -0.68
C ASN A 41 -6.75 -2.61 -0.82
N HIS A 42 -6.34 -1.49 -0.19
CA HIS A 42 -7.05 -0.23 -0.34
C HIS A 42 -6.50 0.54 -1.55
N PRO A 43 -7.35 1.22 -2.35
CA PRO A 43 -6.91 2.11 -3.44
C PRO A 43 -6.09 3.33 -3.01
N ARG A 44 -5.79 3.46 -1.71
CA ARG A 44 -4.89 4.50 -1.16
C ARG A 44 -3.48 3.96 -0.90
N GLY A 45 -3.32 2.63 -0.83
CA GLY A 45 -2.05 1.96 -0.62
C GLY A 45 -1.47 1.46 -1.95
N VAL A 46 -2.25 0.68 -2.69
CA VAL A 46 -1.82 0.03 -3.94
C VAL A 46 -2.93 0.13 -4.97
N ALA A 47 -2.56 0.50 -6.18
CA ALA A 47 -3.37 0.32 -7.37
C ALA A 47 -2.53 -0.36 -8.46
N VAL A 48 -3.18 -1.05 -9.38
CA VAL A 48 -2.55 -1.51 -10.62
C VAL A 48 -3.27 -0.83 -11.76
N LEU A 49 -2.54 0.01 -12.50
CA LEU A 49 -3.03 0.76 -13.65
C LEU A 49 -2.24 0.32 -14.88
N TYR A 50 -2.96 -0.14 -15.90
CA TYR A 50 -2.36 -0.75 -17.09
C TYR A 50 -1.43 -1.91 -16.71
N ASP A 51 -0.12 -1.75 -16.90
CA ASP A 51 0.93 -2.74 -16.64
C ASP A 51 1.85 -2.33 -15.47
N ARG A 52 1.45 -1.34 -14.67
CA ARG A 52 2.26 -0.78 -13.58
C ARG A 52 1.53 -0.87 -12.24
N VAL A 53 2.28 -1.25 -11.21
CA VAL A 53 1.81 -1.05 -9.84
C VAL A 53 2.09 0.38 -9.43
N VAL A 54 1.06 1.08 -8.97
CA VAL A 54 1.14 2.45 -8.48
C VAL A 54 0.99 2.42 -6.97
N LEU A 55 2.01 2.92 -6.28
CA LEU A 55 2.16 2.79 -4.84
C LEU A 55 2.02 4.12 -4.12
N SER A 56 1.40 4.07 -2.94
CA SER A 56 1.45 5.17 -1.98
C SER A 56 2.88 5.65 -1.73
N SER A 57 3.03 6.95 -1.46
CA SER A 57 4.32 7.56 -1.14
C SER A 57 4.98 6.99 0.10
N ILE A 58 4.24 6.28 0.98
CA ILE A 58 4.81 5.51 2.10
C ILE A 58 5.87 4.51 1.61
N TYR A 59 5.62 3.83 0.49
CA TYR A 59 6.59 2.86 -0.06
C TYR A 59 7.84 3.53 -0.64
N LYS A 60 7.75 4.82 -1.00
CA LYS A 60 8.90 5.62 -1.44
C LYS A 60 9.68 6.17 -0.25
N TRP A 61 9.00 6.78 0.71
CA TRP A 61 9.63 7.42 1.87
C TRP A 61 10.31 6.42 2.79
N TYR A 62 9.74 5.22 2.92
CA TYR A 62 10.25 4.17 3.80
C TYR A 62 10.80 2.97 3.04
N ALA A 63 11.21 3.13 1.77
CA ALA A 63 11.69 2.03 0.93
C ALA A 63 12.77 1.17 1.62
N THR A 64 13.68 1.80 2.37
CA THR A 64 14.72 1.14 3.17
C THR A 64 14.14 0.19 4.22
N ASP A 65 13.05 0.56 4.88
CA ASP A 65 12.40 -0.26 5.93
C ASP A 65 11.68 -1.48 5.34
N PHE A 66 11.29 -1.38 4.06
CA PHE A 66 10.72 -2.50 3.30
C PHE A 66 11.78 -3.38 2.65
N GLY A 67 13.03 -2.91 2.55
CA GLY A 67 14.13 -3.63 1.89
C GLY A 67 14.29 -3.34 0.39
N GLY A 68 13.75 -2.21 -0.09
CA GLY A 68 13.79 -1.81 -1.50
C GLY A 68 12.66 -2.39 -2.35
N ASP A 69 12.66 -2.05 -3.64
CA ASP A 69 11.54 -2.29 -4.58
C ASP A 69 11.15 -3.76 -4.74
N ASP A 70 12.14 -4.66 -4.84
CA ASP A 70 11.88 -6.10 -4.95
C ASP A 70 11.21 -6.65 -3.67
N ALA A 71 11.66 -6.18 -2.52
CA ALA A 71 11.10 -6.58 -1.22
C ALA A 71 9.73 -5.96 -0.98
N ILE A 72 9.48 -4.74 -1.49
CA ILE A 72 8.16 -4.13 -1.54
C ILE A 72 7.21 -5.02 -2.34
N LEU A 73 7.57 -5.43 -3.55
CA LEU A 73 6.70 -6.30 -4.37
C LEU A 73 6.40 -7.62 -3.65
N GLY A 74 7.39 -8.24 -3.02
CA GLY A 74 7.21 -9.42 -2.18
C GLY A 74 6.26 -9.18 -1.00
N HIS A 75 6.39 -8.03 -0.34
CA HIS A 75 5.51 -7.61 0.75
C HIS A 75 4.07 -7.42 0.27
N LEU A 76 3.85 -6.73 -0.86
CA LEU A 76 2.52 -6.55 -1.44
C LEU A 76 1.87 -7.89 -1.78
N LYS A 77 2.62 -8.77 -2.46
CA LYS A 77 2.13 -10.11 -2.82
C LYS A 77 1.71 -10.92 -1.59
N ARG A 78 2.41 -10.79 -0.46
CA ARG A 78 2.07 -11.48 0.79
C ARG A 78 0.70 -11.07 1.34
N TYR A 79 0.32 -9.80 1.22
CA TYR A 79 -0.89 -9.24 1.83
C TYR A 79 -2.02 -8.95 0.82
N ALA A 80 -1.76 -9.11 -0.48
CA ALA A 80 -2.74 -8.93 -1.54
C ALA A 80 -3.80 -10.03 -1.55
N GLU A 81 -5.07 -9.63 -1.69
CA GLU A 81 -6.18 -10.51 -1.99
C GLU A 81 -6.06 -11.11 -3.41
N PRO A 82 -6.75 -12.23 -3.72
CA PRO A 82 -6.54 -12.98 -4.97
C PRO A 82 -6.58 -12.14 -6.26
N LEU A 83 -7.50 -11.18 -6.35
CA LEU A 83 -7.62 -10.31 -7.52
C LEU A 83 -6.43 -9.35 -7.67
N LEU A 84 -6.00 -8.72 -6.58
CA LEU A 84 -4.83 -7.84 -6.59
C LEU A 84 -3.55 -8.66 -6.79
N ARG A 85 -3.46 -9.84 -6.17
CA ARG A 85 -2.32 -10.74 -6.29
C ARG A 85 -2.08 -11.16 -7.73
N ALA A 86 -3.14 -11.57 -8.44
CA ALA A 86 -3.06 -11.91 -9.85
C ALA A 86 -2.52 -10.73 -10.69
N LYS A 87 -3.03 -9.52 -10.45
CA LYS A 87 -2.53 -8.31 -11.14
C LYS A 87 -1.04 -8.04 -10.85
N LEU A 88 -0.61 -8.22 -9.60
CA LEU A 88 0.79 -8.04 -9.18
C LEU A 88 1.74 -9.10 -9.76
N ASP A 89 1.23 -10.21 -10.26
CA ASP A 89 2.06 -11.22 -10.93
C ASP A 89 2.39 -10.80 -12.38
N ASP A 90 1.61 -9.90 -12.98
CA ASP A 90 1.76 -9.44 -14.37
C ASP A 90 2.40 -8.05 -14.53
N VAL A 91 2.72 -7.34 -13.43
CA VAL A 91 3.27 -5.98 -13.51
C VAL A 91 4.69 -5.94 -14.06
N ARG A 92 4.99 -4.91 -14.85
CA ARG A 92 6.28 -4.71 -15.54
C ARG A 92 7.13 -3.60 -14.93
N GLY A 93 6.61 -2.91 -13.92
CA GLY A 93 7.33 -1.86 -13.22
C GLY A 93 6.54 -1.28 -12.04
N ILE A 94 7.28 -0.60 -11.17
CA ILE A 94 6.74 0.11 -10.00
C ILE A 94 6.73 1.61 -10.32
N ALA A 95 5.58 2.24 -10.06
CA ALA A 95 5.43 3.69 -10.03
C ALA A 95 5.14 4.11 -8.59
N HIS A 96 5.83 5.15 -8.12
CA HIS A 96 5.58 5.74 -6.81
C HIS A 96 4.74 7.01 -6.97
N ASP A 97 4.04 7.38 -5.89
CA ASP A 97 3.21 8.58 -5.77
C ASP A 97 1.78 8.42 -6.30
N LEU A 98 1.06 7.43 -5.77
CA LEU A 98 -0.35 7.17 -6.08
C LEU A 98 -1.26 8.40 -5.98
N TYR A 99 -0.97 9.33 -5.06
CA TYR A 99 -1.78 10.54 -4.90
C TYR A 99 -1.56 11.52 -6.06
N ALA A 100 -0.30 11.73 -6.47
CA ALA A 100 -0.01 12.45 -7.70
C ALA A 100 -0.63 11.73 -8.91
N TRP A 101 -0.51 10.41 -9.03
CA TRP A 101 -1.07 9.64 -10.15
C TRP A 101 -2.61 9.62 -10.23
N ILE A 102 -3.33 9.65 -9.11
CA ILE A 102 -4.81 9.71 -9.10
C ILE A 102 -5.30 11.14 -9.33
N TYR A 103 -4.56 12.15 -8.86
CA TYR A 103 -4.90 13.55 -9.10
C TYR A 103 -4.41 14.08 -10.46
N ASP A 104 -3.43 13.41 -11.08
CA ASP A 104 -2.93 13.71 -12.41
C ASP A 104 -3.72 12.92 -13.47
N TRP A 105 -4.97 13.36 -13.70
CA TRP A 105 -5.69 13.30 -14.97
C TRP A 105 -6.15 11.94 -15.56
N THR A 106 -7.39 11.56 -15.23
CA THR A 106 -8.36 11.14 -16.28
C THR A 106 -9.71 11.85 -16.21
N LEU A 107 -9.79 13.05 -15.60
CA LEU A 107 -11.02 13.86 -15.61
C LEU A 107 -10.93 15.06 -16.55
N ASN A 108 -10.13 14.96 -17.62
CA ASN A 108 -10.11 15.93 -18.72
C ASN A 108 -9.46 15.38 -20.00
N ASP A 109 -9.72 14.11 -20.36
CA ASP A 109 -9.57 13.73 -21.77
C ASP A 109 -10.95 13.45 -22.37
N ALA A 110 -11.70 14.55 -22.50
CA ALA A 110 -12.78 14.65 -23.45
C ALA A 110 -12.17 15.11 -24.78
N ARG A 111 -11.85 14.17 -25.67
CA ARG A 111 -11.83 14.36 -27.13
C ARG A 111 -12.28 13.11 -27.84
#